data_AF-A0A1H3JYN2-F1
#
_entry.id   AF-A0A1H3JYN2-F1
#
_cell.length_a   1.000
_cell.length_b   1.000
_cell.length_c   1.000
_cell.angle_alpha   90.00
_cell.angle_beta   90.00
_cell.angle_gamma   90.00
#
_symmetry.space_group_name_H-M   'P 1'
#
loop_
_entity.id
_entity.type
_entity.pdbx_description
1 polymer ?
#
loop_
_entity_poly.entity_id
_entity_poly.type
_entity_poly.pdbx_seq_one_letter_code
_entity_poly.pdbx_strand_id
1 'polypeptide(L)'
;MTRNHPHISRRIALRTVAGATLVSVAGCLNDNGGSGTSSDGTTPSGSKGPLTRVAVEGTTLVVELSEEADVNQVNLIQPNGELFGQRDVATGAQQVSFEIGTSYAPGEYRVLALEGEETVQESALSVQPNLSIVEMGIGKNQPEKMWDSSSDKISKEAFVSVENQGSGPDAITQLLFVGDVPYPSDEEGTNYDENDDVSGIYNPEKDTEVDEVVIKPGEQLTLYSYRSPFAFVRGEGTSCESEEQTGSFEVILETRVGANRISNPYSIHYSASEEFDNCEITISED
;
A
#
# COMPACT_ATOMS: atom_id res chain seq x y z
N MET A 1 31.68 -35.70 -29.49
CA MET A 1 30.24 -35.95 -29.69
C MET A 1 29.49 -34.69 -29.33
N THR A 2 28.94 -34.02 -30.34
CA THR A 2 28.13 -32.81 -30.25
C THR A 2 26.67 -33.16 -29.98
N ARG A 3 26.03 -32.53 -29.00
CA ARG A 3 24.57 -32.38 -28.91
C ARG A 3 24.25 -31.22 -27.95
N ASN A 4 24.10 -30.01 -28.49
CA ASN A 4 22.83 -29.36 -28.87
C ASN A 4 21.92 -29.05 -27.67
N HIS A 5 22.02 -27.78 -27.23
CA HIS A 5 21.02 -27.08 -26.44
C HIS A 5 19.74 -26.86 -27.28
N PRO A 6 18.54 -27.14 -26.76
CA PRO A 6 17.32 -26.56 -27.29
C PRO A 6 17.08 -25.18 -26.66
N HIS A 7 17.28 -24.14 -27.46
CA HIS A 7 16.75 -22.80 -27.22
C HIS A 7 15.23 -22.84 -27.39
N ILE A 8 14.47 -22.50 -26.35
CA ILE A 8 13.04 -22.24 -26.50
C ILE A 8 12.86 -20.74 -26.78
N SER A 9 12.47 -20.47 -28.02
CA SER A 9 12.22 -19.14 -28.58
C SER A 9 10.79 -18.66 -28.27
N ARG A 10 10.69 -17.36 -27.99
CA ARG A 10 9.48 -16.58 -27.73
C ARG A 10 8.46 -16.71 -28.87
N ARG A 11 7.17 -16.88 -28.51
CA ARG A 11 6.06 -16.48 -29.37
C ARG A 11 5.06 -15.65 -28.58
N ILE A 12 5.09 -14.36 -28.93
CA ILE A 12 4.06 -13.36 -28.68
C ILE A 12 2.83 -13.70 -29.52
N ALA A 13 1.65 -13.65 -28.93
CA ALA A 13 0.39 -13.55 -29.65
C ALA A 13 -0.56 -12.64 -28.88
N LEU A 14 -0.45 -11.33 -29.14
CA LEU A 14 -1.49 -10.35 -28.82
C LEU A 14 -2.74 -10.68 -29.66
N ARG A 15 -3.89 -10.79 -29.02
CA ARG A 15 -5.20 -10.73 -29.68
C ARG A 15 -6.05 -9.67 -29.00
N THR A 16 -6.00 -8.49 -29.58
CA THR A 16 -6.95 -7.38 -29.42
C THR A 16 -8.30 -7.79 -30.00
N VAL A 17 -9.38 -7.69 -29.20
CA VAL A 17 -10.75 -7.65 -29.73
C VAL A 17 -11.41 -6.40 -29.20
N ALA A 18 -11.60 -5.45 -30.12
CA ALA A 18 -12.45 -4.29 -29.95
C ALA A 18 -13.91 -4.73 -30.02
N GLY A 19 -14.73 -4.25 -29.09
CA GLY A 19 -16.17 -4.46 -29.07
C GLY A 19 -16.86 -3.26 -28.41
N ALA A 20 -17.07 -2.20 -29.20
CA ALA A 20 -17.87 -1.06 -28.80
C ALA A 20 -19.34 -1.35 -29.07
N THR A 21 -20.16 -1.45 -28.02
CA THR A 21 -21.62 -1.44 -28.11
C THR A 21 -22.17 -0.13 -27.56
N LEU A 22 -22.60 0.73 -28.48
CA LEU A 22 -23.36 1.94 -28.19
C LEU A 22 -24.80 1.54 -27.82
N VAL A 23 -25.22 1.79 -26.58
CA VAL A 23 -26.63 1.71 -26.18
C VAL A 23 -27.14 3.13 -25.98
N SER A 24 -27.93 3.60 -26.93
CA SER A 24 -28.68 4.84 -26.89
C SER A 24 -30.02 4.61 -26.20
N VAL A 25 -30.20 5.17 -25.00
CA VAL A 25 -31.52 5.28 -24.35
C VAL A 25 -31.98 6.72 -24.44
N ALA A 26 -33.04 6.94 -25.21
CA ALA A 26 -33.85 8.15 -25.20
C ALA A 26 -34.95 8.02 -24.15
N GLY A 27 -35.24 9.09 -23.42
CA GLY A 27 -36.38 9.19 -22.50
C GLY A 27 -36.65 10.65 -22.17
N CYS A 28 -37.74 11.19 -22.71
CA CYS A 28 -38.16 12.58 -22.60
C CYS A 28 -39.07 12.83 -21.38
N LEU A 29 -38.82 13.99 -20.75
CA LEU A 29 -39.75 15.03 -20.25
C LEU A 29 -40.74 14.84 -19.07
N ASN A 30 -40.81 15.93 -18.29
CA ASN A 30 -41.88 16.52 -17.45
C ASN A 30 -42.11 15.96 -16.03
N ASP A 31 -42.43 16.72 -14.97
CA ASP A 31 -42.52 18.18 -14.67
C ASP A 31 -42.69 18.32 -13.13
N ASN A 32 -42.28 19.46 -12.59
CA ASN A 32 -42.78 20.16 -11.40
C ASN A 32 -42.46 19.72 -9.94
N GLY A 33 -41.68 20.59 -9.27
CA GLY A 33 -42.09 21.19 -7.99
C GLY A 33 -41.69 20.48 -6.67
N GLY A 34 -40.61 20.94 -6.05
CA GLY A 34 -40.32 20.62 -4.64
C GLY A 34 -38.99 21.21 -4.18
N SER A 35 -39.02 22.41 -3.61
CA SER A 35 -37.89 23.05 -2.93
C SER A 35 -37.45 22.24 -1.71
N GLY A 36 -36.19 21.80 -1.71
CA GLY A 36 -35.53 21.20 -0.55
C GLY A 36 -34.02 21.31 -0.73
N THR A 37 -33.45 22.39 -0.22
CA THR A 37 -32.00 22.60 -0.09
C THR A 37 -31.38 21.54 0.82
N SER A 38 -30.36 20.82 0.35
CA SER A 38 -29.25 20.33 1.18
C SER A 38 -28.10 19.77 0.35
N SER A 39 -26.93 20.35 0.60
CA SER A 39 -25.56 19.87 0.38
C SER A 39 -25.11 19.55 -1.05
N ASP A 40 -24.49 20.57 -1.65
CA ASP A 40 -23.59 20.46 -2.80
C ASP A 40 -22.48 19.43 -2.50
N GLY A 41 -22.52 18.30 -3.19
CA GLY A 41 -21.35 17.46 -3.37
C GLY A 41 -20.49 18.11 -4.43
N THR A 42 -19.36 18.71 -4.05
CA THR A 42 -18.40 19.31 -4.98
C THR A 42 -17.73 18.22 -5.81
N THR A 43 -18.36 17.83 -6.91
CA THR A 43 -17.64 17.36 -8.09
C THR A 43 -17.04 18.60 -8.75
N PRO A 44 -15.72 18.74 -8.95
CA PRO A 44 -15.22 19.84 -9.74
C PRO A 44 -15.75 19.66 -11.17
N SER A 45 -16.62 20.58 -11.57
CA SER A 45 -17.05 20.73 -12.96
C SER A 45 -15.82 20.79 -13.87
N GLY A 46 -15.86 20.08 -14.99
CA GLY A 46 -14.75 19.94 -15.94
C GLY A 46 -13.94 21.22 -16.12
N SER A 47 -12.66 21.17 -15.74
CA SER A 47 -11.75 22.31 -15.85
C SER A 47 -11.51 22.63 -17.33
N LYS A 48 -12.15 23.70 -17.82
CA LYS A 48 -11.80 24.34 -19.10
C LYS A 48 -10.55 25.23 -18.94
N GLY A 49 -9.53 24.72 -18.23
CA GLY A 49 -8.29 25.43 -17.94
C GLY A 49 -7.07 24.62 -18.40
N PRO A 50 -5.86 25.21 -18.36
CA PRO A 50 -4.63 24.55 -18.79
C PRO A 50 -4.30 23.25 -18.02
N LEU A 51 -4.78 23.08 -16.78
CA LEU A 51 -4.63 21.85 -15.99
C LEU A 51 -5.81 20.91 -16.25
N THR A 52 -5.52 19.76 -16.85
CA THR A 52 -6.52 18.73 -17.19
C THR A 52 -6.64 17.65 -16.11
N ARG A 53 -5.53 17.28 -15.47
CA ARG A 53 -5.50 16.30 -14.38
C ARG A 53 -4.34 16.58 -13.43
N VAL A 54 -4.58 16.39 -12.14
CA VAL A 54 -3.56 16.40 -11.08
C VAL A 54 -3.78 15.15 -10.23
N ALA A 55 -2.79 14.27 -10.16
CA ALA A 55 -2.89 13.02 -9.42
C ALA A 55 -1.49 12.55 -8.97
N VAL A 56 -1.45 11.63 -8.01
CA VAL A 56 -0.22 10.91 -7.69
C VAL A 56 -0.23 9.56 -8.40
N GLU A 57 0.87 9.26 -9.09
CA GLU A 57 1.11 7.99 -9.75
C GLU A 57 2.39 7.37 -9.18
N GLY A 58 2.24 6.27 -8.46
CA GLY A 58 3.35 5.69 -7.70
C GLY A 58 3.82 6.62 -6.59
N THR A 59 5.04 7.17 -6.75
CA THR A 59 5.67 8.11 -5.80
C THR A 59 5.82 9.52 -6.36
N THR A 60 5.11 9.82 -7.45
CA THR A 60 5.30 11.03 -8.25
C THR A 60 3.96 11.74 -8.39
N LEU A 61 3.92 13.05 -8.10
CA LEU A 61 2.78 13.89 -8.42
C LEU A 61 2.88 14.30 -9.89
N VAL A 62 1.88 13.89 -10.67
CA VAL A 62 1.76 14.13 -12.10
C VAL A 62 0.71 15.20 -12.35
N VAL A 63 1.08 16.19 -13.16
CA VAL A 63 0.20 17.25 -13.66
C VAL A 63 0.11 17.11 -15.17
N GLU A 64 -1.09 16.86 -15.67
CA GLU A 64 -1.39 16.86 -17.10
C GLU A 64 -1.89 18.23 -17.54
N LEU A 65 -1.43 18.65 -18.71
CA LEU A 65 -1.71 19.94 -19.32
C LEU A 65 -2.51 19.76 -20.61
N SER A 66 -3.36 20.73 -20.94
CA SER A 66 -4.03 20.75 -22.23
C SER A 66 -3.04 21.03 -23.36
N GLU A 67 -3.31 20.51 -24.57
CA GLU A 67 -2.41 20.70 -25.73
C GLU A 67 -2.29 22.17 -26.15
N GLU A 68 -3.28 22.98 -25.79
CA GLU A 68 -3.39 24.40 -26.08
C GLU A 68 -2.99 25.28 -24.87
N ALA A 69 -2.42 24.69 -23.81
CA ALA A 69 -2.02 25.43 -22.62
C ALA A 69 -0.83 26.36 -22.93
N ASP A 70 -1.05 27.67 -22.79
CA ASP A 70 0.02 28.67 -22.78
C ASP A 70 0.54 28.85 -21.34
N VAL A 71 1.17 27.79 -20.83
CA VAL A 71 1.76 27.75 -19.48
C VAL A 71 3.26 27.61 -19.65
N ASN A 72 4.02 28.48 -18.99
CA ASN A 72 5.48 28.46 -19.02
C ASN A 72 6.08 27.80 -17.78
N GLN A 73 5.31 27.72 -16.68
CA GLN A 73 5.78 27.18 -15.41
C GLN A 73 4.63 26.56 -14.60
N VAL A 74 4.94 25.49 -13.87
CA VAL A 74 4.06 24.90 -12.85
C VAL A 74 4.77 24.91 -11.51
N ASN A 75 4.10 25.45 -10.49
CA ASN A 75 4.56 25.44 -9.11
C ASN A 75 3.72 24.47 -8.27
N LEU A 76 4.38 23.67 -7.45
CA LEU A 76 3.75 22.82 -6.45
C LEU A 76 3.96 23.43 -5.06
N ILE A 77 2.88 23.74 -4.38
CA ILE A 77 2.87 24.28 -3.03
C ILE A 77 2.45 23.16 -2.06
N GLN A 78 3.26 22.94 -1.03
CA GLN A 78 3.01 21.92 -0.01
C GLN A 78 1.99 22.41 1.05
N PRO A 79 1.44 21.53 1.91
CA PRO A 79 0.35 21.86 2.82
C PRO A 79 0.62 23.02 3.79
N ASN A 80 1.88 23.28 4.13
CA ASN A 80 2.26 24.40 4.99
C ASN A 80 2.30 25.77 4.25
N GLY A 81 2.02 25.79 2.94
CA GLY A 81 2.01 26.98 2.10
C GLY A 81 3.35 27.32 1.44
N GLU A 82 4.41 26.56 1.71
CA GLU A 82 5.72 26.77 1.08
C GLU A 82 5.79 26.12 -0.31
N LEU A 83 6.73 26.60 -1.14
CA LEU A 83 7.02 26.01 -2.45
C LEU A 83 7.72 24.66 -2.24
N PHE A 84 7.07 23.58 -2.66
CA PHE A 84 7.68 22.25 -2.73
C PHE A 84 8.67 22.19 -3.91
N GLY A 85 8.25 22.69 -5.07
CA GLY A 85 9.10 22.74 -6.25
C GLY A 85 8.46 23.46 -7.43
N GLN A 86 9.27 23.72 -8.44
CA GLN A 86 8.85 24.34 -9.69
C GLN A 86 9.34 23.55 -10.91
N ARG A 87 8.59 23.62 -12.01
CA ARG A 87 8.94 23.01 -13.31
C ARG A 87 8.64 23.99 -14.43
N ASP A 88 9.63 24.22 -15.28
CA ASP A 88 9.42 24.92 -16.54
C ASP A 88 8.66 24.00 -17.50
N VAL A 89 7.70 24.57 -18.23
CA VAL A 89 6.90 23.87 -19.23
C VAL A 89 7.43 24.25 -20.61
N ALA A 90 7.98 23.26 -21.32
CA ALA A 90 8.40 23.46 -22.70
C ALA A 90 7.17 23.57 -23.61
N THR A 91 7.28 24.32 -24.71
CA THR A 91 6.21 24.44 -25.71
C THR A 91 5.77 23.05 -26.19
N GLY A 92 4.48 22.76 -26.08
CA GLY A 92 3.88 21.48 -26.47
C GLY A 92 4.04 20.35 -25.44
N ALA A 93 4.60 20.63 -24.26
CA ALA A 93 4.61 19.66 -23.16
C ALA A 93 3.20 19.47 -22.60
N GLN A 94 2.79 18.22 -22.47
CA GLN A 94 1.45 17.83 -21.98
C GLN A 94 1.47 17.31 -20.54
N GLN A 95 2.66 17.23 -19.93
CA GLN A 95 2.85 16.66 -18.61
C GLN A 95 4.07 17.25 -17.91
N VAL A 96 3.94 17.51 -16.61
CA VAL A 96 5.06 17.75 -15.71
C VAL A 96 4.93 16.89 -14.46
N SER A 97 6.06 16.63 -13.80
CA SER A 97 6.09 15.74 -12.63
C SER A 97 6.97 16.26 -11.50
N PHE A 98 6.57 15.90 -10.28
CA PHE A 98 7.27 16.18 -9.04
C PHE A 98 7.46 14.86 -8.26
N GLU A 99 8.72 14.48 -8.00
CA GLU A 99 9.00 13.34 -7.13
C GLU A 99 8.71 13.73 -5.68
N ILE A 100 7.69 13.10 -5.10
CA ILE A 100 7.29 13.33 -3.70
C ILE A 100 7.78 12.21 -2.78
N GLY A 101 8.08 11.03 -3.33
CA GLY A 101 8.62 9.91 -2.56
C GLY A 101 7.68 9.46 -1.44
N THR A 102 8.26 9.06 -0.31
CA THR A 102 7.58 8.72 0.94
C THR A 102 8.02 9.62 2.09
N SER A 103 8.52 10.82 1.79
CA SER A 103 8.98 11.81 2.78
C SER A 103 8.25 13.15 2.67
N TYR A 104 7.12 13.16 1.97
CA TYR A 104 6.28 14.34 1.77
C TYR A 104 5.43 14.62 3.01
N ALA A 105 5.05 15.88 3.20
CA ALA A 105 4.08 16.25 4.24
C ALA A 105 2.66 15.87 3.78
N PRO A 106 1.90 15.02 4.48
CA PRO A 106 0.54 14.69 4.09
C PRO A 106 -0.39 15.90 4.22
N GLY A 107 -1.36 16.04 3.31
CA GLY A 107 -2.34 17.11 3.33
C GLY A 107 -2.69 17.64 1.93
N GLU A 108 -3.26 18.84 1.88
CA GLU A 108 -3.66 19.48 0.63
C GLU A 108 -2.47 20.19 -0.05
N TYR A 109 -2.11 19.72 -1.24
CA TYR A 109 -1.15 20.37 -2.12
C TYR A 109 -1.88 21.26 -3.11
N ARG A 110 -1.27 22.38 -3.49
CA ARG A 110 -1.81 23.30 -4.50
C ARG A 110 -0.87 23.38 -5.69
N VAL A 111 -1.41 23.14 -6.87
CA VAL A 111 -0.72 23.22 -8.16
C VAL A 111 -1.12 24.53 -8.82
N LEU A 112 -0.13 25.39 -9.06
CA LEU A 112 -0.31 26.67 -9.72
C LEU A 112 0.28 26.57 -11.13
N ALA A 113 -0.52 26.82 -12.15
CA ALA A 113 -0.07 27.01 -13.52
C ALA A 113 0.16 28.50 -13.79
N LEU A 114 1.33 28.85 -14.33
CA LEU A 114 1.73 30.23 -14.53
C LEU A 114 2.02 30.55 -16.01
N GLU A 115 1.55 31.71 -16.44
CA GLU A 115 1.94 32.40 -17.66
C GLU A 115 2.83 33.59 -17.27
N GLY A 116 4.15 33.42 -17.37
CA GLY A 116 5.09 34.38 -16.80
C GLY A 116 5.02 34.39 -15.27
N GLU A 117 4.66 35.53 -14.68
CA GLU A 117 4.51 35.67 -13.22
C GLU A 117 3.04 35.56 -12.74
N GLU A 118 2.09 35.46 -13.68
CA GLU A 118 0.66 35.42 -13.37
C GLU A 118 0.16 33.97 -13.23
N THR A 119 -0.55 33.68 -12.15
CA THR A 119 -1.23 32.38 -11.98
C THR A 119 -2.50 32.36 -12.80
N VAL A 120 -2.52 31.54 -13.85
CA VAL A 120 -3.67 31.40 -14.76
C VAL A 120 -4.65 30.32 -14.31
N GLN A 121 -4.18 29.34 -13.53
CA GLN A 121 -5.03 28.33 -12.90
C GLN A 121 -4.41 27.79 -11.62
N GLU A 122 -5.26 27.45 -10.66
CA GLU A 122 -4.92 26.71 -9.45
C GLU A 122 -5.77 25.44 -9.37
N SER A 123 -5.16 24.36 -8.91
CA SER A 123 -5.83 23.09 -8.58
C SER A 123 -5.34 22.59 -7.23
N ALA A 124 -6.22 22.01 -6.44
CA ALA A 124 -5.89 21.40 -5.16
C ALA A 124 -5.97 19.88 -5.25
N LEU A 125 -5.02 19.19 -4.59
CA LEU A 125 -5.00 17.74 -4.46
C LEU A 125 -4.65 17.38 -3.01
N SER A 126 -5.55 16.66 -2.34
CA SER A 126 -5.20 16.01 -1.07
C SER A 126 -4.28 14.84 -1.36
N VAL A 127 -3.09 14.82 -0.76
CA VAL A 127 -2.11 13.74 -0.83
C VAL A 127 -1.92 13.19 0.58
N GLN A 128 -2.52 12.04 0.86
CA GLN A 128 -2.38 11.36 2.13
C GLN A 128 -2.52 9.84 1.92
N PRO A 129 -1.74 9.02 2.63
CA PRO A 129 -1.94 7.59 2.60
C PRO A 129 -3.16 7.21 3.45
N ASN A 130 -3.73 6.04 3.18
CA ASN A 130 -4.77 5.44 4.02
C ASN A 130 -4.58 3.92 3.96
N LEU A 131 -3.71 3.42 4.85
CA LEU A 131 -3.34 2.01 4.88
C LEU A 131 -4.25 1.23 5.83
N SER A 132 -4.58 0.01 5.45
CA SER A 132 -5.28 -0.95 6.30
C SER A 132 -4.71 -2.35 6.11
N ILE A 133 -4.63 -3.10 7.22
CA ILE A 133 -4.40 -4.54 7.17
C ILE A 133 -5.72 -5.18 6.75
N VAL A 134 -5.72 -5.92 5.64
CA VAL A 134 -6.92 -6.54 5.07
C VAL A 134 -6.95 -8.06 5.24
N GLU A 135 -5.79 -8.66 5.47
CA GLU A 135 -5.67 -10.07 5.79
C GLU A 135 -4.36 -10.33 6.53
N MET A 136 -4.37 -11.29 7.44
CA MET A 136 -3.17 -11.91 7.98
C MET A 136 -3.35 -13.43 7.98
N GLY A 137 -2.25 -14.15 7.83
CA GLY A 137 -2.21 -15.59 8.04
C GLY A 137 -0.81 -16.11 8.31
N ILE A 138 -0.73 -17.43 8.51
CA ILE A 138 0.53 -18.14 8.79
C ILE A 138 0.77 -19.24 7.78
N GLY A 139 2.04 -19.49 7.45
CA GLY A 139 2.40 -20.50 6.46
C GLY A 139 2.04 -21.93 6.88
N LYS A 140 1.89 -22.22 8.18
CA LYS A 140 1.38 -23.51 8.67
C LYS A 140 -0.02 -23.81 8.14
N ASN A 141 -0.88 -22.80 8.07
CA ASN A 141 -2.29 -22.94 7.74
C ASN A 141 -2.59 -22.61 6.27
N GLN A 142 -1.85 -21.67 5.69
CA GLN A 142 -2.05 -21.16 4.33
C GLN A 142 -0.71 -21.12 3.55
N PRO A 143 -0.04 -22.26 3.37
CA PRO A 143 1.27 -22.30 2.71
C PRO A 143 1.23 -21.77 1.26
N GLU A 144 0.09 -21.86 0.58
CA GLU A 144 -0.10 -21.37 -0.79
C GLU A 144 -0.06 -19.85 -0.93
N LYS A 145 -0.21 -19.11 0.18
CA LYS A 145 -0.09 -17.64 0.22
C LYS A 145 1.31 -17.16 0.55
N MET A 146 2.21 -18.08 0.91
CA MET A 146 3.60 -17.77 1.24
C MET A 146 4.47 -17.74 -0.01
N TRP A 147 5.65 -17.13 0.10
CA TRP A 147 6.59 -16.98 -1.02
C TRP A 147 7.18 -18.31 -1.54
N ASP A 148 7.22 -19.35 -0.70
CA ASP A 148 7.63 -20.70 -1.07
C ASP A 148 6.73 -21.74 -0.38
N SER A 149 5.62 -22.05 -1.02
CA SER A 149 4.61 -22.99 -0.52
C SER A 149 5.10 -24.44 -0.36
N SER A 150 6.34 -24.76 -0.78
CA SER A 150 6.90 -26.12 -0.77
C SER A 150 7.95 -26.35 0.32
N SER A 151 8.29 -25.30 1.06
CA SER A 151 9.37 -25.30 2.04
C SER A 151 8.82 -25.41 3.47
N ASP A 152 9.39 -26.30 4.29
CA ASP A 152 9.03 -26.36 5.71
C ASP A 152 9.38 -25.05 6.45
N LYS A 153 10.25 -24.20 5.87
CA LYS A 153 10.67 -22.94 6.47
C LYS A 153 9.51 -21.95 6.66
N ILE A 154 8.55 -21.94 5.76
CA ILE A 154 7.42 -20.98 5.82
C ILE A 154 6.41 -21.34 6.91
N SER A 155 6.44 -22.56 7.45
CA SER A 155 5.43 -23.01 8.42
C SER A 155 5.39 -22.16 9.69
N LYS A 156 6.52 -21.54 10.06
CA LYS A 156 6.66 -20.70 11.25
C LYS A 156 6.55 -19.20 10.96
N GLU A 157 6.31 -18.87 9.70
CA GLU A 157 6.30 -17.52 9.17
C GLU A 157 4.87 -17.05 8.95
N ALA A 158 4.71 -15.73 8.91
CA ALA A 158 3.45 -15.06 8.72
C ALA A 158 3.47 -14.22 7.44
N PHE A 159 2.28 -13.96 6.91
CA PHE A 159 2.07 -12.97 5.89
C PHE A 159 0.98 -11.98 6.34
N VAL A 160 1.09 -10.74 5.85
CA VAL A 160 0.14 -9.67 6.11
C VAL A 160 -0.15 -8.97 4.79
N SER A 161 -1.40 -8.98 4.37
CA SER A 161 -1.85 -8.21 3.21
C SER A 161 -2.30 -6.82 3.65
N VAL A 162 -1.78 -5.82 2.95
CA VAL A 162 -1.98 -4.40 3.25
C VAL A 162 -2.48 -3.72 1.99
N GLU A 163 -3.46 -2.84 2.14
CA GLU A 163 -3.99 -2.01 1.05
C GLU A 163 -3.79 -0.54 1.39
N ASN A 164 -3.48 0.29 0.40
CA ASN A 164 -3.48 1.75 0.52
C ASN A 164 -4.63 2.34 -0.31
N GLN A 165 -5.72 2.70 0.36
CA GLN A 165 -6.88 3.35 -0.25
C GLN A 165 -6.73 4.88 -0.34
N GLY A 166 -5.58 5.41 0.08
CA GLY A 166 -5.25 6.82 0.06
C GLY A 166 -4.79 7.30 -1.31
N SER A 167 -4.65 8.62 -1.44
CA SER A 167 -4.15 9.28 -2.64
C SER A 167 -2.64 9.48 -2.63
N GLY A 168 -1.98 9.29 -1.48
CA GLY A 168 -0.54 9.42 -1.31
C GLY A 168 0.13 8.06 -1.03
N PRO A 169 1.38 7.86 -1.48
CA PRO A 169 2.15 6.66 -1.17
C PRO A 169 2.57 6.65 0.30
N ASP A 170 2.92 5.48 0.81
CA ASP A 170 3.58 5.33 2.11
C ASP A 170 4.73 4.32 2.00
N ALA A 171 5.57 4.25 3.02
CA ALA A 171 6.54 3.18 3.23
C ALA A 171 6.23 2.50 4.57
N ILE A 172 6.05 1.19 4.54
CA ILE A 172 5.97 0.36 5.75
C ILE A 172 7.41 0.07 6.17
N THR A 173 7.79 0.52 7.35
CA THR A 173 9.17 0.45 7.86
C THR A 173 9.36 -0.68 8.87
N GLN A 174 8.30 -1.10 9.57
CA GLN A 174 8.36 -2.27 10.43
C GLN A 174 7.08 -3.10 10.37
N LEU A 175 7.23 -4.41 10.56
CA LEU A 175 6.18 -5.41 10.76
C LEU A 175 6.45 -6.13 12.08
N LEU A 176 5.52 -6.01 13.01
CA LEU A 176 5.63 -6.56 14.36
C LEU A 176 4.44 -7.46 14.68
N PHE A 177 4.70 -8.44 15.54
CA PHE A 177 3.75 -9.36 16.14
C PHE A 177 3.98 -9.34 17.65
N VAL A 178 3.04 -8.79 18.42
CA VAL A 178 3.20 -8.50 19.86
C VAL A 178 2.08 -9.16 20.65
N GLY A 179 2.38 -9.75 21.80
CA GLY A 179 1.42 -10.49 22.63
C GLY A 179 1.66 -12.00 22.57
N ASP A 180 0.59 -12.78 22.69
CA ASP A 180 0.65 -14.22 22.99
C ASP A 180 1.11 -15.11 21.80
N VAL A 181 1.97 -14.61 20.91
CA VAL A 181 2.60 -15.41 19.84
C VAL A 181 3.82 -16.20 20.35
N PRO A 182 4.23 -17.29 19.68
CA PRO A 182 5.36 -18.10 20.14
C PRO A 182 6.71 -17.39 20.18
N TYR A 183 6.93 -16.41 19.30
CA TYR A 183 8.17 -15.64 19.26
C TYR A 183 7.88 -14.17 18.93
N PRO A 184 7.46 -13.38 19.93
CA PRO A 184 6.99 -12.02 19.72
C PRO A 184 8.13 -11.06 19.32
N SER A 185 7.72 -9.88 18.85
CA SER A 185 8.63 -8.82 18.39
C SER A 185 9.25 -8.00 19.52
N ASP A 186 8.64 -8.05 20.69
CA ASP A 186 9.02 -7.31 21.90
C ASP A 186 10.04 -8.06 22.75
N GLU A 187 10.23 -7.60 24.00
CA GLU A 187 11.22 -8.09 24.96
C GLU A 187 11.09 -9.58 25.35
N GLU A 188 9.93 -10.20 25.09
CA GLU A 188 9.67 -11.62 25.39
C GLU A 188 10.05 -12.54 24.21
N GLY A 189 10.70 -12.01 23.18
CA GLY A 189 11.09 -12.76 22.00
C GLY A 189 12.31 -12.21 21.28
N THR A 190 12.05 -11.51 20.18
CA THR A 190 13.11 -11.08 19.23
C THR A 190 13.69 -9.71 19.54
N ASN A 191 13.02 -8.92 20.40
CA ASN A 191 13.50 -7.67 20.96
C ASN A 191 13.90 -6.63 19.90
N TYR A 192 13.03 -6.42 18.90
CA TYR A 192 13.27 -5.44 17.82
C TYR A 192 12.15 -4.43 17.61
N ASP A 193 11.07 -4.50 18.38
CA ASP A 193 9.99 -3.53 18.38
C ASP A 193 10.46 -2.08 18.65
N GLU A 194 11.48 -1.90 19.49
CA GLU A 194 12.12 -0.60 19.75
C GLU A 194 13.35 -0.33 18.86
N ASN A 195 13.62 -1.16 17.86
CA ASN A 195 14.80 -1.04 16.99
C ASN A 195 14.45 -0.63 15.56
N ASP A 196 14.49 0.67 15.30
CA ASP A 196 14.18 1.28 14.00
C ASP A 196 15.09 0.80 12.84
N ASP A 197 16.25 0.19 13.13
CA ASP A 197 17.14 -0.39 12.10
C ASP A 197 16.68 -1.80 11.65
N VAL A 198 15.64 -2.35 12.27
CA VAL A 198 15.12 -3.70 12.01
C VAL A 198 13.66 -3.63 11.59
N SER A 199 13.36 -4.00 10.35
CA SER A 199 11.99 -3.95 9.83
C SER A 199 11.15 -5.16 10.20
N GLY A 200 11.75 -6.35 10.36
CA GLY A 200 11.00 -7.60 10.44
C GLY A 200 10.36 -8.04 9.11
N ILE A 201 10.64 -7.35 7.99
CA ILE A 201 10.00 -7.59 6.68
C ILE A 201 10.95 -8.37 5.77
N TYR A 202 10.54 -9.56 5.35
CA TYR A 202 11.29 -10.40 4.43
C TYR A 202 11.02 -10.05 2.96
N ASN A 203 12.08 -10.03 2.15
CA ASN A 203 12.00 -9.92 0.70
C ASN A 203 12.39 -11.25 0.02
N PRO A 204 11.43 -11.96 -0.59
CA PRO A 204 11.68 -13.23 -1.26
C PRO A 204 12.61 -13.15 -2.48
N GLU A 205 12.69 -12.01 -3.17
CA GLU A 205 13.55 -11.85 -4.35
C GLU A 205 15.03 -11.77 -3.98
N LYS A 206 15.32 -11.19 -2.81
CA LYS A 206 16.68 -11.01 -2.29
C LYS A 206 17.06 -12.04 -1.23
N ASP A 207 16.10 -12.83 -0.75
CA ASP A 207 16.25 -13.79 0.35
C ASP A 207 16.84 -13.15 1.61
N THR A 208 16.36 -11.96 1.98
CA THR A 208 16.84 -11.19 3.13
C THR A 208 15.78 -10.21 3.62
N GLU A 209 15.97 -9.69 4.82
CA GLU A 209 15.24 -8.55 5.36
C GLU A 209 15.46 -7.29 4.50
N VAL A 210 14.44 -6.45 4.39
CA VAL A 210 14.50 -5.14 3.73
C VAL A 210 14.08 -4.04 4.67
N ASP A 211 14.74 -2.89 4.58
CA ASP A 211 14.51 -1.76 5.50
C ASP A 211 13.08 -1.20 5.42
N GLU A 212 12.47 -1.23 4.24
CA GLU A 212 11.10 -0.76 4.03
C GLU A 212 10.45 -1.38 2.78
N VAL A 213 9.12 -1.28 2.73
CA VAL A 213 8.33 -1.60 1.54
C VAL A 213 7.43 -0.41 1.21
N VAL A 214 7.60 0.14 0.01
CA VAL A 214 6.75 1.23 -0.50
C VAL A 214 5.41 0.66 -0.99
N ILE A 215 4.31 1.27 -0.55
CA ILE A 215 2.96 0.98 -1.02
C ILE A 215 2.34 2.23 -1.67
N LYS A 216 1.98 2.11 -2.94
CA LYS A 216 1.48 3.20 -3.78
C LYS A 216 -0.01 3.45 -3.56
N PRO A 217 -0.55 4.60 -3.99
CA PRO A 217 -1.99 4.82 -4.01
C PRO A 217 -2.74 3.73 -4.78
N GLY A 218 -3.77 3.15 -4.17
CA GLY A 218 -4.60 2.09 -4.74
C GLY A 218 -3.90 0.73 -4.88
N GLU A 219 -2.72 0.55 -4.28
CA GLU A 219 -1.99 -0.71 -4.30
C GLU A 219 -2.41 -1.60 -3.12
N GLN A 220 -2.46 -2.91 -3.36
CA GLN A 220 -2.51 -3.94 -2.34
C GLN A 220 -1.29 -4.85 -2.51
N LEU A 221 -0.57 -5.12 -1.42
CA LEU A 221 0.60 -5.99 -1.41
C LEU A 221 0.56 -6.94 -0.22
N THR A 222 1.45 -7.94 -0.25
CA THR A 222 1.65 -8.88 0.86
C THR A 222 3.06 -8.71 1.41
N LEU A 223 3.14 -8.46 2.71
CA LEU A 223 4.35 -8.49 3.51
C LEU A 223 4.55 -9.90 4.06
N TYR A 224 5.81 -10.29 4.24
CA TYR A 224 6.18 -11.55 4.88
C TYR A 224 7.07 -11.25 6.09
N SER A 225 6.87 -12.00 7.17
CA SER A 225 7.76 -11.90 8.34
C SER A 225 9.16 -12.42 8.00
N TYR A 226 10.17 -11.78 8.58
CA TYR A 226 11.56 -12.25 8.56
C TYR A 226 11.97 -12.98 9.83
N ARG A 227 11.20 -12.82 10.91
CA ARG A 227 11.58 -13.21 12.27
C ARG A 227 10.87 -14.47 12.78
N SER A 228 10.10 -15.16 11.95
CA SER A 228 9.37 -16.38 12.30
C SER A 228 8.54 -16.24 13.60
N PRO A 229 7.53 -15.33 13.64
CA PRO A 229 6.78 -15.03 14.87
C PRO A 229 6.03 -16.24 15.45
N PHE A 230 5.84 -17.29 14.65
CA PHE A 230 5.19 -18.55 15.05
C PHE A 230 6.19 -19.71 15.22
N ALA A 231 7.47 -19.39 15.40
CA ALA A 231 8.48 -20.36 15.80
C ALA A 231 8.47 -20.54 17.32
N PHE A 232 8.18 -21.74 17.80
CA PHE A 232 8.30 -22.05 19.22
C PHE A 232 9.77 -22.03 19.68
N VAL A 233 10.08 -21.17 20.65
CA VAL A 233 11.39 -21.05 21.28
C VAL A 233 11.26 -21.43 22.76
N ARG A 234 12.23 -22.16 23.31
CA ARG A 234 12.16 -22.57 24.72
C ARG A 234 12.52 -21.42 25.64
N GLY A 235 11.58 -21.05 26.50
CA GLY A 235 11.79 -20.02 27.52
C GLY A 235 11.50 -18.60 27.05
N GLU A 236 10.97 -18.43 25.84
CA GLU A 236 10.55 -17.17 25.22
C GLU A 236 9.14 -17.37 24.66
N GLY A 237 8.31 -16.33 24.69
CA GLY A 237 6.93 -16.34 24.16
C GLY A 237 6.04 -17.51 24.62
N THR A 238 5.05 -17.83 23.78
CA THR A 238 4.05 -18.89 24.04
C THR A 238 4.52 -20.28 23.58
N SER A 239 4.39 -21.30 24.44
CA SER A 239 4.58 -22.72 24.11
C SER A 239 3.26 -23.48 23.98
N CYS A 240 3.28 -24.59 23.24
CA CYS A 240 2.19 -25.57 23.29
C CYS A 240 2.21 -26.31 24.63
N GLU A 241 1.04 -26.42 25.27
CA GLU A 241 0.84 -27.14 26.52
C GLU A 241 -0.07 -28.37 26.34
N SER A 242 -0.10 -29.27 27.33
CA SER A 242 -0.97 -30.46 27.31
C SER A 242 -2.47 -30.15 27.46
N GLU A 243 -2.80 -28.88 27.66
CA GLU A 243 -4.16 -28.34 27.69
C GLU A 243 -4.32 -27.29 26.58
N GLU A 244 -5.54 -27.09 26.11
CA GLU A 244 -5.85 -26.07 25.12
C GLU A 244 -5.59 -24.66 25.69
N GLN A 245 -5.03 -23.77 24.86
CA GLN A 245 -4.71 -22.40 25.24
C GLN A 245 -5.39 -21.40 24.30
N THR A 246 -5.73 -20.24 24.84
CA THR A 246 -6.21 -19.08 24.08
C THR A 246 -5.41 -17.87 24.49
N GLY A 247 -5.10 -17.01 23.53
CA GLY A 247 -4.41 -15.75 23.75
C GLY A 247 -4.86 -14.69 22.76
N SER A 248 -4.23 -13.53 22.84
CA SER A 248 -4.43 -12.41 21.94
C SER A 248 -3.09 -11.82 21.53
N PHE A 249 -3.00 -11.36 20.30
CA PHE A 249 -1.82 -10.65 19.81
C PHE A 249 -2.23 -9.53 18.85
N GLU A 250 -1.34 -8.55 18.67
CA GLU A 250 -1.49 -7.48 17.70
C GLU A 250 -0.50 -7.67 16.56
N VAL A 251 -1.00 -7.48 15.33
CA VAL A 251 -0.14 -7.21 14.18
C VAL A 251 -0.01 -5.71 14.05
N ILE A 252 1.22 -5.20 14.07
CA ILE A 252 1.51 -3.77 14.00
C ILE A 252 2.38 -3.49 12.78
N LEU A 253 2.01 -2.45 12.03
CA LEU A 253 2.81 -1.86 10.96
C LEU A 253 3.22 -0.45 11.38
N GLU A 254 4.51 -0.20 11.44
CA GLU A 254 5.04 1.17 11.51
C GLU A 254 5.20 1.71 10.09
N THR A 255 4.80 2.96 9.86
CA THR A 255 4.79 3.61 8.54
C THR A 255 5.43 4.98 8.59
N ARG A 256 5.94 5.44 7.46
CA ARG A 256 6.72 6.68 7.39
C ARG A 256 5.86 7.94 7.33
N VAL A 257 4.76 7.92 6.57
CA VAL A 257 3.98 9.12 6.25
C VAL A 257 2.65 9.17 6.98
N GLY A 258 1.95 8.04 7.08
CA GLY A 258 0.58 7.94 7.58
C GLY A 258 0.44 8.19 9.09
N ALA A 259 -0.36 7.37 9.76
CA ALA A 259 -0.61 7.49 11.21
C ALA A 259 0.63 7.18 12.08
N ASN A 260 1.79 7.00 11.46
CA ASN A 260 3.01 6.37 11.98
C ASN A 260 2.83 4.90 12.37
N ARG A 261 1.66 4.48 12.84
CA ARG A 261 1.37 3.12 13.29
C ARG A 261 -0.04 2.68 12.93
N ILE A 262 -0.17 1.45 12.44
CA ILE A 262 -1.44 0.76 12.16
C ILE A 262 -1.41 -0.57 12.88
N SER A 263 -2.50 -0.95 13.55
CA SER A 263 -2.56 -2.21 14.27
C SER A 263 -3.93 -2.87 14.18
N ASN A 264 -3.94 -4.19 14.06
CA ASN A 264 -5.14 -5.01 14.16
C ASN A 264 -4.93 -6.06 15.27
N PRO A 265 -5.89 -6.19 16.22
CA PRO A 265 -5.89 -7.24 17.23
C PRO A 265 -6.42 -8.56 16.65
N TYR A 266 -5.91 -9.67 17.18
CA TYR A 266 -6.31 -11.01 16.79
C TYR A 266 -6.34 -11.94 17.99
N SER A 267 -7.35 -12.81 18.02
CA SER A 267 -7.40 -13.97 18.91
C SER A 267 -6.59 -15.11 18.32
N ILE A 268 -5.87 -15.82 19.18
CA ILE A 268 -5.14 -17.04 18.83
C ILE A 268 -5.54 -18.20 19.74
N HIS A 269 -5.70 -19.37 19.13
CA HIS A 269 -5.99 -20.62 19.83
C HIS A 269 -4.95 -21.68 19.49
N TYR A 270 -4.47 -22.36 20.53
CA TYR A 270 -3.54 -23.47 20.43
C TYR A 270 -4.23 -24.75 20.92
N SER A 271 -4.20 -25.79 20.10
CA SER A 271 -4.68 -27.11 20.52
C SER A 271 -3.77 -27.69 21.61
N ALA A 272 -4.33 -28.57 22.45
CA ALA A 272 -3.52 -29.35 23.38
C ALA A 272 -2.45 -30.20 22.64
N SER A 273 -1.23 -30.23 23.19
CA SER A 273 -0.12 -31.03 22.69
C SER A 273 0.84 -31.41 23.82
N GLU A 274 1.26 -32.68 23.86
CA GLU A 274 2.35 -33.11 24.76
C GLU A 274 3.74 -32.72 24.22
N GLU A 275 3.81 -32.29 22.95
CA GLU A 275 5.02 -31.79 22.30
C GLU A 275 5.02 -30.26 22.24
N PHE A 276 6.16 -29.65 22.57
CA PHE A 276 6.30 -28.20 22.78
C PHE A 276 5.99 -27.32 21.55
N ASP A 277 6.04 -27.87 20.34
CA ASP A 277 5.92 -27.13 19.06
C ASP A 277 4.91 -27.75 18.08
N ASN A 278 4.10 -28.71 18.52
CA ASN A 278 3.24 -29.51 17.64
C ASN A 278 1.74 -29.24 17.81
N CYS A 279 1.35 -28.18 18.51
CA CYS A 279 -0.05 -27.75 18.57
C CYS A 279 -0.53 -27.17 17.22
N GLU A 280 -1.79 -27.40 16.90
CA GLU A 280 -2.49 -26.69 15.83
C GLU A 280 -2.75 -25.25 16.28
N ILE A 281 -2.60 -24.30 15.35
CA ILE A 281 -2.78 -22.86 15.61
C ILE A 281 -3.98 -22.40 14.79
N THR A 282 -4.96 -21.78 15.44
CA THR A 282 -6.09 -21.11 14.77
C THR A 282 -6.07 -19.63 15.13
N ILE A 283 -6.28 -18.76 14.15
CA ILE A 283 -6.26 -17.30 14.31
C ILE A 283 -7.57 -16.73 13.77
N SER A 284 -8.13 -15.76 14.48
CA SER A 284 -9.33 -15.02 14.08
C SER A 284 -9.20 -13.55 14.42
N GLU A 285 -9.82 -12.69 13.61
CA GLU A 285 -10.01 -11.26 13.92
C GLU A 285 -10.93 -11.10 15.15
N ASP A 286 -10.61 -10.11 15.99
CA ASP A 286 -11.42 -9.70 17.14
C ASP A 286 -12.54 -8.72 16.80
#